data_AF-A0A0D2ME09-F1
#
_entry.id   AF-A0A0D2ME09-F1
#
_cell.length_a   1.000
_cell.length_b   1.000
_cell.length_c   1.000
_cell.angle_alpha   90.00
_cell.angle_beta   90.00
_cell.angle_gamma   90.00
#
_symmetry.space_group_name_H-M   'P 1'
#
loop_
_entity.id
_entity.type
_entity.pdbx_description
1 polymer ?
#
loop_
_entity_poly.entity_id
_entity_poly.type
_entity_poly.pdbx_seq_one_letter_code
_entity_poly.pdbx_strand_id
1 'polypeptide(L)'
;MIHQPVSSFYEVQTREFILEAKELLKLCKSLARVYAQRTGKLLWVVSKDMERDVSMSATEAQAHRIVDLIADRDRDRKERDFLCLWITRINVIICEVGVS
;
A
#
# COMPACT_ATOMS: atom_id res chain seq x y z
N MET A 1 -1.96 2.06 -7.52
CA MET A 1 -1.66 1.71 -8.93
C MET A 1 -0.70 0.54 -8.93
N ILE A 2 -0.92 -0.44 -9.79
CA ILE A 2 0.02 -1.56 -10.03
C ILE A 2 0.35 -1.59 -11.52
N HIS A 3 1.64 -1.76 -11.83
CA HIS A 3 2.16 -1.87 -13.19
C HIS A 3 3.42 -2.73 -13.19
N GLN A 4 3.75 -3.30 -14.35
CA GLN A 4 5.03 -3.96 -14.55
C GLN A 4 6.20 -2.96 -14.49
N PRO A 5 7.36 -3.35 -13.98
CA PRO A 5 8.55 -2.53 -14.12
C PRO A 5 8.86 -2.36 -15.61
N VAL A 6 9.10 -1.11 -16.02
CA VAL A 6 9.45 -0.75 -17.40
C VAL A 6 10.95 -0.49 -17.44
N SER A 7 11.65 -1.02 -18.44
CA SER A 7 13.00 -0.54 -18.77
C SER A 7 12.92 0.38 -19.98
N SER A 8 13.65 1.49 -19.93
CA SER A 8 13.94 2.30 -21.10
C SER A 8 15.15 1.68 -21.81
N PHE A 9 14.91 0.98 -22.92
CA PHE A 9 16.00 0.49 -23.76
C PHE A 9 16.69 1.70 -24.41
N TYR A 10 17.92 2.00 -23.99
CA TYR A 10 18.79 2.91 -24.72
C TYR A 10 19.34 2.19 -25.98
N GLU A 11 19.87 2.91 -26.96
CA GLU A 11 20.48 2.33 -28.16
C GLU A 11 21.77 1.56 -27.80
N VAL A 12 21.63 0.35 -27.25
CA VAL A 12 22.73 -0.48 -26.76
C VAL A 12 22.98 -1.66 -27.69
N GLN A 13 24.24 -2.10 -27.75
CA GLN A 13 24.68 -3.25 -28.54
C GLN A 13 23.85 -4.51 -28.21
N THR A 14 23.51 -5.34 -29.22
CA THR A 14 22.56 -6.46 -29.11
C THR A 14 22.82 -7.42 -27.94
N ARG A 15 24.08 -7.62 -27.54
CA ARG A 15 24.44 -8.49 -26.41
C ARG A 15 23.98 -7.94 -25.06
N GLU A 16 24.17 -6.65 -24.83
CA GLU A 16 23.79 -5.98 -23.58
C GLU A 16 22.26 -5.91 -23.46
N PHE A 17 21.57 -5.64 -24.57
CA PHE A 17 20.11 -5.73 -24.66
C PHE A 17 19.56 -7.09 -24.20
N ILE A 18 20.15 -8.20 -24.67
CA ILE A 18 19.69 -9.54 -24.28
C ILE A 18 19.92 -9.79 -22.78
N LEU A 19 21.03 -9.29 -22.22
CA LEU A 19 21.32 -9.44 -20.80
C LEU A 19 20.30 -8.63 -19.97
N GLU A 20 20.04 -7.39 -20.37
CA GLU A 20 19.11 -6.50 -19.69
C GLU A 20 17.67 -7.04 -19.74
N ALA A 21 17.22 -7.53 -20.91
CA ALA A 21 15.91 -8.16 -21.05
C ALA A 21 15.76 -9.39 -20.15
N LYS A 22 16.82 -10.19 -19.97
CA LYS A 22 16.81 -11.34 -19.05
C LYS A 22 16.70 -10.90 -17.59
N GLU A 23 17.42 -9.87 -17.18
CA GLU A 23 17.32 -9.34 -15.82
C GLU A 23 15.96 -8.70 -15.56
N LEU A 24 15.43 -7.93 -16.51
CA LEU A 24 14.08 -7.38 -16.43
C LEU A 24 13.03 -8.49 -16.26
N LEU A 25 13.13 -9.58 -17.03
CA LEU A 25 12.23 -10.71 -16.91
C LEU A 25 12.32 -11.40 -15.53
N LYS A 26 13.52 -11.51 -14.94
CA LYS A 26 13.69 -12.04 -13.58
C LYS A 26 13.03 -11.12 -12.55
N LEU A 27 13.19 -9.81 -12.68
CA LEU A 27 12.54 -8.80 -11.84
C LEU A 27 11.02 -8.89 -11.91
N CYS A 28 10.43 -8.92 -13.12
CA CYS A 28 8.99 -9.08 -13.31
C CYS A 28 8.45 -10.34 -12.62
N LYS A 29 9.13 -11.47 -12.78
CA LYS A 29 8.73 -12.75 -12.16
C LYS A 29 8.87 -12.71 -10.64
N SER A 30 9.91 -12.09 -10.12
CA SER A 30 10.14 -11.95 -8.68
C SER A 30 9.05 -11.10 -8.03
N LEU A 31 8.75 -9.93 -8.62
CA LEU A 31 7.67 -9.06 -8.15
C LEU A 31 6.32 -9.77 -8.16
N ALA A 32 5.96 -10.43 -9.27
CA ALA A 32 4.70 -11.17 -9.36
C ALA A 32 4.57 -12.24 -8.26
N ARG A 33 5.66 -12.93 -7.90
CA ARG A 33 5.68 -13.89 -6.78
C ARG A 33 5.46 -13.22 -5.43
N VAL A 34 6.12 -12.09 -5.17
CA VAL A 34 5.94 -11.34 -3.92
C VAL A 34 4.50 -10.85 -3.79
N TYR A 35 3.93 -10.29 -4.85
CA TYR A 35 2.52 -9.86 -4.86
C TYR A 35 1.57 -11.03 -4.63
N ALA A 36 1.79 -12.18 -5.30
CA ALA A 36 0.98 -13.38 -5.08
C ALA A 36 1.04 -13.86 -3.62
N GLN A 37 2.24 -13.87 -3.01
CA GLN A 37 2.43 -14.27 -1.61
C GLN A 37 1.73 -13.31 -0.63
N ARG A 38 1.82 -12.00 -0.86
CA ARG A 38 1.26 -10.99 0.04
C ARG A 38 -0.26 -10.86 -0.09
N THR A 39 -0.77 -10.90 -1.32
CA THR A 39 -2.22 -10.79 -1.59
C THR A 39 -2.96 -12.12 -1.41
N GLY A 40 -2.25 -13.25 -1.45
CA GLY A 40 -2.82 -14.59 -1.48
C GLY A 40 -3.47 -14.97 -2.82
N LYS A 41 -3.22 -14.18 -3.88
CA LYS A 41 -3.77 -14.42 -5.22
C LYS A 41 -2.90 -15.39 -6.02
N LEU A 42 -3.53 -16.05 -6.99
CA LEU A 42 -2.81 -16.90 -7.94
C LEU A 42 -1.86 -16.05 -8.79
N LEU A 43 -0.68 -16.60 -9.11
CA LEU A 43 0.37 -15.90 -9.85
C LEU A 43 -0.14 -15.33 -11.19
N TRP A 44 -0.97 -16.08 -11.92
CA TRP A 44 -1.50 -15.65 -13.22
C TRP A 44 -2.44 -14.44 -13.11
N VAL A 45 -3.19 -14.32 -12.00
CA VAL A 45 -4.07 -13.16 -11.73
C VAL A 45 -3.22 -11.92 -11.54
N VAL A 46 -2.19 -12.02 -10.69
CA VAL A 46 -1.24 -10.93 -10.43
C VAL A 46 -0.51 -10.53 -11.70
N SER A 47 -0.03 -11.49 -12.51
CA SER A 47 0.64 -11.19 -13.77
C SER A 47 -0.25 -10.43 -14.75
N LYS A 48 -1.53 -10.81 -14.85
CA LYS A 48 -2.53 -10.12 -15.68
C LYS A 48 -2.83 -8.72 -15.16
N ASP A 49 -2.98 -8.56 -13.85
CA ASP A 49 -3.27 -7.29 -13.20
C ASP A 49 -2.10 -6.29 -13.30
N MET A 50 -0.86 -6.78 -13.41
CA MET A 50 0.33 -5.94 -13.58
C MET A 50 0.60 -5.56 -15.05
N GLU A 51 0.02 -6.27 -16.02
CA GLU A 51 0.34 -6.14 -17.46
C GLU A 51 -0.08 -4.78 -18.06
N ARG A 52 -1.02 -4.10 -17.41
CA ARG A 52 -1.52 -2.76 -17.78
C ARG A 52 -1.48 -1.85 -16.57
N ASP A 53 -1.45 -0.54 -16.82
CA ASP A 53 -1.57 0.45 -15.75
C ASP A 53 -2.98 0.38 -15.18
N VAL A 54 -3.12 -0.22 -14.01
CA VAL A 54 -4.38 -0.25 -13.27
C VAL A 54 -4.26 0.64 -12.05
N SER A 55 -4.97 1.76 -12.10
CA SER A 55 -5.20 2.60 -10.93
C SER A 55 -6.39 2.05 -10.16
N MET A 56 -6.20 1.81 -8.87
CA MET A 56 -7.23 1.32 -7.96
C MET A 56 -7.56 2.41 -6.95
N SER A 57 -8.85 2.60 -6.69
CA SER A 57 -9.35 3.34 -5.53
C SER A 57 -8.93 2.65 -4.23
N ALA A 58 -9.09 3.33 -3.08
CA ALA A 58 -8.74 2.76 -1.78
C ALA A 58 -9.53 1.47 -1.48
N THR A 59 -10.82 1.43 -1.83
CA THR A 59 -11.70 0.26 -1.67
C THR A 59 -11.30 -0.88 -2.58
N GLU A 60 -10.96 -0.60 -3.83
CA GLU A 60 -10.45 -1.62 -4.76
C GLU A 60 -9.09 -2.17 -4.31
N ALA A 61 -8.18 -1.32 -3.83
CA ALA A 61 -6.89 -1.75 -3.30
C ALA A 61 -7.05 -2.63 -2.05
N GLN A 62 -8.03 -2.33 -1.20
CA GLN A 62 -8.37 -3.17 -0.04
C GLN A 62 -8.96 -4.52 -0.48
N ALA A 63 -9.91 -4.52 -1.42
CA ALA A 63 -10.47 -5.75 -1.99
C ALA A 63 -9.40 -6.59 -2.72
N HIS A 64 -8.39 -5.92 -3.31
CA HIS A 64 -7.24 -6.56 -3.94
C HIS A 64 -6.23 -7.11 -2.92
N ARG A 65 -6.39 -6.80 -1.63
CA ARG A 65 -5.46 -7.12 -0.52
C ARG A 65 -4.08 -6.49 -0.67
N ILE A 66 -4.05 -5.31 -1.29
CA ILE A 66 -2.87 -4.45 -1.34
C ILE A 66 -2.80 -3.60 -0.07
N VAL A 67 -3.97 -3.24 0.49
CA VAL A 67 -4.12 -2.45 1.72
C VAL A 67 -5.03 -3.21 2.69
N ASP A 68 -4.71 -3.19 3.98
CA ASP A 68 -5.52 -3.87 5.00
C ASP A 68 -6.70 -3.01 5.47
N LEU A 69 -6.46 -1.71 5.70
CA LEU A 69 -7.43 -0.78 6.28
C LEU A 69 -7.42 0.56 5.55
N ILE A 70 -8.61 1.15 5.40
CA ILE A 70 -8.80 2.49 4.85
C ILE A 70 -9.12 3.42 6.03
N ALA A 71 -8.31 4.46 6.22
CA ALA A 71 -8.53 5.43 7.28
C ALA A 71 -9.81 6.25 7.01
N ASP A 72 -10.62 6.42 8.05
CA ASP A 72 -11.89 7.13 8.01
C ASP A 72 -11.77 8.38 8.89
N ARG A 73 -11.58 9.54 8.25
CA ARG A 73 -11.31 10.80 8.94
C ARG A 73 -12.35 11.17 9.98
N ASP A 74 -13.61 10.80 9.78
CA ASP A 74 -14.68 11.17 10.70
C ASP A 74 -14.68 10.31 11.96
N ARG A 75 -14.27 9.04 11.85
CA ARG A 75 -14.08 8.16 13.00
C ARG A 75 -12.86 8.57 13.82
N ASP A 76 -11.73 8.81 13.14
CA ASP A 76 -10.49 9.24 13.78
C ASP A 76 -10.64 10.61 14.48
N ARG A 77 -11.47 11.49 13.91
CA ARG A 77 -11.78 12.79 14.53
C ARG A 77 -12.61 12.61 15.80
N LYS A 78 -13.66 11.80 15.78
CA LYS A 78 -14.48 11.54 16.97
C LYS A 78 -13.67 10.94 18.11
N GLU A 79 -12.79 9.97 17.82
CA GLU A 79 -11.90 9.35 18.82
C GLU A 79 -11.01 10.40 19.50
N ARG A 80 -10.39 11.29 18.70
CA ARG A 80 -9.60 12.41 19.24
C ARG A 80 -10.44 13.38 20.05
N ASP A 81 -11.64 13.71 19.57
CA ASP A 81 -12.56 14.61 20.27
C ASP A 81 -12.99 14.00 21.63
N PHE A 82 -13.24 12.69 21.69
CA PHE A 82 -13.52 11.96 22.94
C PHE A 82 -12.33 11.97 23.90
N LEU A 83 -11.11 11.72 23.39
CA LEU A 83 -9.90 11.74 24.22
C LEU A 83 -9.65 13.14 24.80
N CYS A 84 -9.82 14.19 23.99
CA CYS A 84 -9.76 15.58 24.44
C CYS A 84 -10.79 15.85 25.52
N LEU A 85 -12.05 15.48 25.31
CA LEU A 85 -13.12 15.71 26.28
C LEU A 85 -12.86 14.99 27.61
N TRP A 86 -12.32 13.76 27.53
CA TRP A 86 -11.99 12.96 28.71
C TRP A 86 -10.81 13.56 29.50
N ILE A 87 -9.74 13.98 28.81
CA ILE A 87 -8.61 14.69 29.43
C ILE A 87 -9.09 15.99 30.08
N THR A 88 -9.96 16.76 29.40
CA THR A 88 -10.54 17.98 29.98
C THR A 88 -11.36 17.66 31.24
N ARG A 89 -12.20 16.62 31.23
CA ARG A 89 -12.97 16.21 32.42
C ARG A 89 -12.09 15.77 33.57
N ILE A 90 -11.01 15.04 33.30
CA ILE A 90 -10.03 14.64 34.32
C ILE A 90 -9.35 15.87 34.92
N ASN A 91 -8.88 16.80 34.09
CA ASN A 91 -8.23 18.01 34.57
C ASN A 91 -9.16 18.88 35.43
N VAL A 92 -10.46 18.96 35.09
CA VAL A 92 -11.47 19.64 35.92
C VAL A 92 -11.61 18.94 37.28
N ILE A 93 -11.72 17.61 37.30
CA ILE A 93 -11.81 16.83 38.56
C ILE A 93 -10.54 17.00 39.40
N ILE A 94 -9.35 16.97 38.80
CA ILE A 94 -8.09 17.18 39.51
C ILE A 94 -8.04 18.58 40.13
N CYS A 95 -8.49 19.61 39.40
CA CYS A 95 -8.60 20.98 39.93
C CYS A 95 -9.62 21.11 41.07
N GLU A 96 -10.76 20.42 41.01
CA GLU A 96 -11.82 20.50 42.02
C GLU A 96 -11.49 19.72 43.30
N VAL A 97 -10.77 18.59 43.20
CA VAL A 97 -10.41 17.76 44.36
C VAL A 97 -9.17 18.31 45.08
N GLY A 98 -8.55 19.38 44.59
CA GLY A 98 -7.55 20.15 45.34
C GLY A 98 -6.33 19.32 45.73
N VAL A 99 -5.85 18.44 44.84
CA VAL A 99 -4.55 17.79 45.03
C VAL A 99 -3.47 18.78 44.58
N SER A 100 -3.01 19.62 45.52
CA SER A 100 -1.69 20.26 45.44
C SER A 100 -0.58 19.26 45.71
#